data_AF-A0ABD0QM30-F1
#
_entry.id   AF-A0ABD0QM30-F1
#
_cell.length_a   1.000
_cell.length_b   1.000
_cell.length_c   1.000
_cell.angle_alpha   90.00
_cell.angle_beta   90.00
_cell.angle_gamma   90.00
#
_symmetry.space_group_name_H-M   'P 1'
#
loop_
_entity.id
_entity.type
_entity.pdbx_description
1 polymer ?
#
loop_
_entity_poly.entity_id
_entity_poly.type
_entity_poly.pdbx_seq_one_letter_code
_entity_poly.pdbx_strand_id
1 'polypeptide(L)' 'SPAPWVRWFKNGLEIHMERSEHGVSLAENGSLVIGSASASHSGDYKCVATNEAGSVERKTRLKVN' A
#
# COMPACT_ATOMS: atom_id res chain seq x y z
N SER A 1 20.85 -0.66 9.60
CA SER A 1 20.10 0.17 8.63
C SER A 1 18.79 0.60 9.26
N PRO A 2 18.40 1.88 9.21
CA PRO A 2 17.15 2.34 9.79
C PRO A 2 15.94 1.69 9.11
N ALA A 3 14.88 1.44 9.89
CA ALA A 3 13.62 0.93 9.38
C ALA A 3 13.06 1.91 8.32
N PRO A 4 12.72 1.44 7.12
CA PRO A 4 12.20 2.31 6.09
C PRO A 4 10.77 2.72 6.37
N TRP A 5 10.41 3.94 5.98
CA TRP A 5 9.03 4.34 5.93
C TRP A 5 8.39 3.84 4.64
N VAL A 6 7.22 3.19 4.74
CA VAL A 6 6.51 2.58 3.62
C VAL A 6 5.30 3.43 3.23
N ARG A 7 5.19 3.74 1.93
CA ARG A 7 4.01 4.37 1.33
C ARG A 7 3.38 3.45 0.29
N TRP A 8 2.05 3.44 0.25
CA TRP A 8 1.28 2.63 -0.68
C TRP A 8 0.53 3.48 -1.69
N PHE A 9 0.41 2.97 -2.90
CA PHE A 9 -0.31 3.61 -4.00
C PHE A 9 -1.26 2.59 -4.64
N LYS A 10 -2.43 3.05 -5.07
CA LYS A 10 -3.40 2.30 -5.87
C LYS A 10 -3.66 3.05 -7.17
N ASN A 11 -3.41 2.41 -8.30
CA ASN A 11 -3.53 3.01 -9.64
C ASN A 11 -2.76 4.34 -9.78
N GLY A 12 -1.60 4.44 -9.11
CA GLY A 12 -0.77 5.63 -9.10
C GLY A 12 -1.15 6.71 -8.07
N LEU A 13 -2.30 6.57 -7.39
CA LEU A 13 -2.73 7.49 -6.33
C LEU A 13 -2.25 7.01 -4.97
N GLU A 14 -1.66 7.90 -4.17
CA GLU A 14 -1.20 7.57 -2.82
C GLU A 14 -2.38 7.24 -1.90
N ILE A 15 -2.28 6.13 -1.18
CA ILE A 15 -3.27 5.70 -0.20
C ILE A 15 -2.98 6.43 1.11
N HIS A 16 -3.70 7.51 1.35
CA HIS A 16 -3.66 8.21 2.64
C HIS A 16 -4.54 7.47 3.64
N MET A 17 -3.91 6.91 4.69
CA MET A 17 -4.62 6.14 5.73
C MET A 17 -5.70 6.96 6.45
N GLU A 18 -5.50 8.27 6.59
CA GLU A 18 -6.46 9.23 7.15
C GLU A 18 -7.77 9.35 6.34
N ARG A 19 -7.75 8.95 5.06
CA ARG A 19 -8.90 9.02 4.13
C ARG A 19 -9.23 7.65 3.53
N SER A 20 -8.71 6.58 4.12
CA SER A 20 -8.73 5.24 3.52
C SER A 20 -10.15 4.76 3.18
N GLU A 21 -10.28 4.12 2.02
CA GLU A 21 -11.47 3.37 1.64
C GLU A 21 -11.82 2.35 2.75
N HIS A 22 -13.11 2.14 2.99
CA HIS A 22 -13.59 1.23 4.05
C HIS A 22 -12.93 -0.14 3.90
N GLY A 23 -12.15 -0.56 4.90
CA GLY A 23 -11.54 -1.89 4.95
C GLY A 23 -10.06 -1.96 4.55
N VAL A 24 -9.37 -0.84 4.34
CA VAL A 24 -7.91 -0.80 4.10
C VAL A 24 -7.16 -0.26 5.32
N SER A 25 -6.09 -0.94 5.77
CA SER A 25 -5.24 -0.49 6.88
C SER A 25 -3.75 -0.82 6.65
N LEU A 26 -2.87 -0.24 7.48
CA LEU A 26 -1.43 -0.53 7.48
C LEU A 26 -1.07 -1.34 8.72
N ALA A 27 -0.37 -2.46 8.53
CA ALA A 27 0.24 -3.21 9.63
C ALA A 27 1.56 -2.54 10.08
N GLU A 28 2.01 -2.84 11.30
CA GLU A 28 3.26 -2.29 11.86
C GLU A 28 4.50 -2.59 11.01
N ASN A 29 4.48 -3.71 10.28
CA ASN A 29 5.55 -4.10 9.37
C ASN A 29 5.49 -3.39 7.99
N GLY A 30 4.57 -2.46 7.78
CA GLY A 30 4.39 -1.73 6.53
C GLY A 30 3.54 -2.43 5.47
N SER A 31 2.92 -3.58 5.79
CA SER A 31 2.01 -4.28 4.87
C SER A 31 0.67 -3.57 4.75
N LEU A 32 0.13 -3.48 3.53
CA LEU A 32 -1.24 -3.07 3.29
C LEU A 32 -2.18 -4.24 3.57
N VAL A 33 -3.16 -4.04 4.44
CA VAL A 33 -4.18 -5.04 4.79
C VAL A 33 -5.52 -4.60 4.25
N ILE A 34 -6.19 -5.48 3.52
CA ILE A 34 -7.56 -5.27 3.03
C ILE A 34 -8.44 -6.29 3.76
N GLY A 35 -9.21 -5.84 4.75
CA GLY A 35 -9.97 -6.71 5.64
C GLY A 35 -11.16 -7.39 4.95
N SER A 36 -11.86 -6.65 4.08
CA SER A 36 -12.94 -7.18 3.24
C SER A 36 -12.76 -6.70 1.81
N ALA A 37 -12.32 -7.61 0.93
CA ALA A 37 -12.10 -7.28 -0.47
C ALA A 37 -13.45 -7.09 -1.18
N SER A 38 -13.50 -6.06 -2.03
CA SER A 38 -14.65 -5.75 -2.89
C SER A 38 -14.14 -5.38 -4.28
N ALA A 39 -15.03 -5.34 -5.28
CA ALA A 39 -14.64 -5.00 -6.64
C ALA A 39 -13.90 -3.64 -6.74
N SER A 40 -14.24 -2.67 -5.88
CA SER A 40 -13.57 -1.35 -5.84
C SER A 40 -12.11 -1.45 -5.42
N HIS A 41 -11.70 -2.48 -4.70
CA HIS A 41 -10.32 -2.72 -4.30
C HIS A 41 -9.45 -3.28 -5.44
N SER A 42 -10.02 -3.68 -6.58
CA SER A 42 -9.21 -4.12 -7.71
C SER A 42 -8.35 -2.97 -8.25
N GLY A 43 -7.10 -3.26 -8.62
CA GLY A 43 -6.18 -2.24 -9.13
C GLY A 43 -4.71 -2.62 -9.06
N ASP A 44 -3.87 -1.73 -9.56
CA ASP A 44 -2.42 -1.82 -9.48
C ASP A 44 -1.92 -1.17 -8.18
N TYR A 45 -1.34 -1.98 -7.31
CA TYR A 45 -0.76 -1.56 -6.05
C TYR A 45 0.75 -1.39 -6.18
N LYS A 46 1.27 -0.35 -5.56
CA LYS A 46 2.71 -0.10 -5.45
C LYS A 46 3.08 0.24 -4.02
N CYS A 47 4.09 -0.42 -3.47
CA CYS A 47 4.73 0.00 -2.24
C CYS A 47 6.07 0.65 -2.54
N VAL A 48 6.40 1.71 -1.80
CA VAL A 48 7.68 2.41 -1.85
C VAL A 48 8.21 2.46 -0.42
N ALA A 49 9.36 1.83 -0.18
CA ALA A 49 10.03 1.81 1.11
C ALA A 49 11.28 2.70 1.02
N THR A 50 11.36 3.72 1.87
CA THR A 50 12.42 4.73 1.84
C THR A 50 13.10 4.85 3.20
N ASN A 51 14.43 4.90 3.21
CA ASN A 51 15.25 5.25 4.37
C ASN A 51 16.41 6.17 3.95
N GLU A 52 17.29 6.54 4.89
CA GLU A 52 18.42 7.46 4.60
C GLU A 52 19.39 6.92 3.53
N ALA A 53 19.45 5.61 3.32
CA ALA A 53 20.31 4.98 2.32
C ALA A 53 19.68 4.99 0.92
N GLY A 54 18.37 5.21 0.79
CA GLY A 54 17.69 5.27 -0.50
C GLY A 54 16.25 4.76 -0.46
N SER A 55 15.75 4.36 -1.62
CA SER A 55 14.37 3.93 -1.80
C SER A 55 14.27 2.69 -2.70
N VAL A 56 13.35 1.79 -2.36
CA VAL A 56 13.00 0.61 -3.17
C VAL A 56 11.49 0.59 -3.41
N GLU A 57 11.08 0.13 -4.60
CA GLU A 57 9.66 0.00 -4.95
C GLU A 57 9.31 -1.42 -5.43
N ARG A 58 8.07 -1.85 -5.16
CA ARG A 58 7.50 -3.10 -5.70
C ARG A 58 6.05 -2.87 -6.13
N LYS A 59 5.66 -3.48 -7.26
CA LYS A 59 4.34 -3.37 -7.86
C LYS A 59 3.65 -4.74 -7.87
N THR A 60 2.34 -4.75 -7.67
CA THR A 60 1.48 -5.94 -7.77
C THR A 60 0.09 -5.54 -8.26
N ARG A 61 -0.65 -6.47 -8.86
CA ARG A 61 -2.03 -6.23 -9.30
C ARG A 61 -2.98 -7.09 -8.47
N LEU A 62 -3.98 -6.44 -7.86
CA LEU A 62 -5.07 -7.11 -7.17
C LEU A 62 -6.28 -7.19 -8.11
N LYS A 63 -6.85 -8.39 -8.24
CA LYS A 63 -8.10 -8.64 -8.95
C LYS A 63 -9.07 -9.35 -8.01
N VAL A 64 -10.21 -8.72 -7.75
CA VAL A 64 -11.32 -9.29 -6.98
C VAL A 64 -12.39 -9.77 -7.97
N ASN A 65 -12.86 -11.01 -7.83
CA ASN A 65 -13.90 -11.62 -8.68
C ASN A 65 -15.27 -11.56 -8.01
#